data_AF-A0A7C4NJU8-F1
#
_entry.id   AF-A0A7C4NJU8-F1
#
_cell.length_a   1.000
_cell.length_b   1.000
_cell.length_c   1.000
_cell.angle_alpha   90.00
_cell.angle_beta   90.00
_cell.angle_gamma   90.00
#
_symmetry.space_group_name_H-M   'P 1'
#
loop_
_entity.id
_entity.type
_entity.pdbx_description
1 polymer ?
#
loop_
_entity_poly.entity_id
_entity_poly.type
_entity_poly.pdbx_seq_one_letter_code
_entity_poly.pdbx_strand_id
1 'polypeptide(L)'
;MLKGLPPATQALLEEVRKRTGKDVSVKIVPELPSGLARTRIAWEGLAPHYVYIAHPYRDLAGYLVAHECGHILRFFAAPEPERKVPVSDARAQRLALAQLRAELGDRATLVSSTLSQMLEMWYHGLIHQLTSQPADMMIERWLYLDFPELRSLQRQGLDLIHRQTVLILDPEIARITPPKVYGCSVAMNHAFFLALDRVLGTAYAKPFEKTPFASEGRKLLELAGPEPWDSLAGDIRVATAWARHLGLTGWFSWVHYKNVPRTS
;
A
#
# COMPACT_ATOMS: atom_id res chain seq x y z
N MET A 1 -23.91 -2.38 -10.10
CA MET A 1 -22.64 -2.40 -10.85
C MET A 1 -22.32 -0.97 -11.28
N LEU A 2 -21.07 -0.53 -11.09
CA LEU A 2 -20.60 0.67 -11.78
C LEU A 2 -20.72 0.44 -13.29
N LYS A 3 -21.49 1.29 -13.98
CA LYS A 3 -21.59 1.25 -15.45
C LYS A 3 -20.37 1.97 -16.02
N GLY A 4 -19.85 1.50 -17.16
CA GLY A 4 -18.83 2.22 -17.92
C GLY A 4 -17.37 1.95 -17.53
N LEU A 5 -17.05 0.81 -16.89
CA LEU A 5 -15.65 0.40 -16.73
C LEU A 5 -15.03 0.07 -18.10
N PRO A 6 -13.74 0.41 -18.34
CA PRO A 6 -13.05 0.02 -19.57
C PRO A 6 -13.08 -1.50 -19.82
N PRO A 7 -13.07 -1.96 -21.08
CA PRO A 7 -13.05 -3.39 -21.40
C PRO A 7 -11.93 -4.18 -20.70
N ALA A 8 -10.73 -3.59 -20.60
CA ALA A 8 -9.60 -4.15 -19.85
C ALA A 8 -9.95 -4.47 -18.40
N THR A 9 -10.55 -3.50 -17.71
CA THR A 9 -10.97 -3.65 -16.32
C THR A 9 -12.04 -4.72 -16.17
N GLN A 10 -12.97 -4.82 -17.14
CA GLN A 10 -13.99 -5.87 -17.15
C GLN A 10 -13.35 -7.26 -17.34
N ALA A 11 -12.36 -7.39 -18.21
CA ALA A 11 -11.62 -8.63 -18.41
C ALA A 11 -10.84 -9.04 -17.14
N LEU A 12 -10.27 -8.09 -16.40
CA LEU A 12 -9.61 -8.34 -15.12
C LEU A 12 -10.58 -8.81 -14.03
N LEU A 13 -11.78 -8.25 -13.96
CA LEU A 13 -12.83 -8.73 -13.05
C LEU A 13 -13.22 -10.18 -13.37
N GLU A 14 -13.32 -10.52 -14.66
CA GLU A 14 -13.58 -11.88 -15.12
C GLU A 14 -12.43 -12.84 -14.77
N GLU A 15 -11.18 -12.41 -14.93
CA GLU A 15 -10.01 -13.20 -14.57
C GLU A 15 -9.96 -13.47 -13.06
N VAL A 16 -10.28 -12.46 -12.22
CA VAL A 16 -10.44 -12.66 -10.78
C VAL A 16 -11.50 -13.73 -10.52
N ARG A 17 -12.68 -13.63 -11.16
CA ARG A 17 -13.76 -14.61 -10.98
C ARG A 17 -13.31 -16.03 -11.33
N LYS A 18 -12.62 -16.20 -12.46
CA LYS A 18 -12.09 -17.51 -12.89
C LYS A 18 -11.07 -18.06 -11.91
N ARG A 19 -10.16 -17.21 -11.40
CA ARG A 19 -9.07 -17.62 -10.51
C ARG A 19 -9.54 -17.94 -9.10
N THR A 20 -10.52 -17.20 -8.58
CA THR A 20 -10.95 -17.30 -7.17
C THR A 20 -12.26 -18.05 -6.99
N GLY A 21 -13.02 -18.24 -8.08
CA GLY A 21 -14.39 -18.75 -8.03
C GLY A 21 -15.39 -17.74 -7.44
N LYS A 22 -15.02 -16.45 -7.30
CA LYS A 22 -15.82 -15.44 -6.61
C LYS A 22 -15.88 -14.14 -7.40
N ASP A 23 -17.06 -13.53 -7.41
CA ASP A 23 -17.25 -12.20 -7.99
C ASP A 23 -16.55 -11.10 -7.18
N VAL A 24 -16.40 -9.94 -7.83
CA VAL A 24 -15.92 -8.70 -7.22
C VAL A 24 -17.05 -7.68 -7.19
N SER A 25 -17.40 -7.20 -5.99
CA SER A 25 -18.36 -6.13 -5.78
C SER A 25 -17.65 -4.79 -5.59
N VAL A 26 -17.80 -3.90 -6.57
CA VAL A 26 -17.24 -2.55 -6.50
C VAL A 26 -18.24 -1.61 -5.83
N LYS A 27 -17.80 -0.88 -4.80
CA LYS A 27 -18.59 0.07 -4.02
C LYS A 27 -17.95 1.45 -4.01
N ILE A 28 -18.73 2.46 -4.36
CA ILE A 28 -18.37 3.85 -4.09
C ILE A 28 -18.78 4.20 -2.66
N VAL A 29 -17.86 4.73 -1.86
CA VAL A 29 -18.09 5.16 -0.46
C VAL A 29 -17.73 6.63 -0.30
N PRO A 30 -18.28 7.37 0.68
CA PRO A 30 -18.00 8.80 0.83
C PRO A 30 -16.51 9.10 0.96
N GLU A 31 -15.82 8.32 1.80
CA GLU A 31 -14.40 8.45 2.10
C GLU A 31 -13.77 7.10 2.45
N LEU A 32 -12.45 7.04 2.42
CA LEU A 32 -11.65 5.92 2.92
C LEU A 32 -10.65 6.47 3.95
N PRO A 33 -10.31 5.68 5.00
CA PRO A 33 -9.31 6.11 5.98
C PRO A 33 -7.93 6.39 5.36
N SER A 34 -7.58 5.68 4.28
CA SER A 34 -6.35 5.87 3.52
C SER A 34 -6.52 5.39 2.08
N GLY A 35 -5.79 6.02 1.16
CA GLY A 35 -5.76 5.63 -0.26
C GLY A 35 -6.97 6.09 -1.09
N LEU A 36 -6.90 5.87 -2.39
CA LEU A 36 -7.98 6.19 -3.34
C LEU A 36 -9.01 5.06 -3.45
N ALA A 37 -8.53 3.82 -3.28
CA ALA A 37 -9.29 2.59 -3.28
C ALA A 37 -8.74 1.62 -2.23
N ARG A 38 -9.52 0.59 -1.92
CA ARG A 38 -9.11 -0.51 -1.06
C ARG A 38 -9.81 -1.80 -1.44
N THR A 39 -9.07 -2.90 -1.49
CA THR A 39 -9.63 -4.25 -1.56
C THR A 39 -9.89 -4.88 -0.19
N ARG A 40 -11.02 -5.58 -0.09
CA ARG A 40 -11.25 -6.64 0.90
C ARG A 40 -11.34 -7.97 0.15
N ILE A 41 -10.27 -8.75 0.22
CA ILE A 41 -10.21 -10.09 -0.35
C ILE A 41 -11.20 -10.98 0.41
N ALA A 42 -11.92 -11.85 -0.29
CA ALA A 42 -12.89 -12.75 0.30
C ALA A 42 -12.29 -14.15 0.54
N TRP A 43 -12.41 -14.63 1.79
CA TRP A 43 -11.78 -15.83 2.32
C TRP A 43 -12.84 -16.95 2.38
N GLU A 44 -12.53 -18.13 2.89
CA GLU A 44 -13.50 -19.24 2.99
C GLU A 44 -14.81 -18.80 3.68
N GLY A 45 -15.95 -19.11 3.06
CA GLY A 45 -17.28 -18.71 3.54
C GLY A 45 -17.65 -17.24 3.32
N LEU A 46 -16.71 -16.40 2.87
CA LEU A 46 -16.95 -15.01 2.50
C LEU A 46 -17.02 -14.88 0.98
N ALA A 47 -18.07 -14.25 0.48
CA ALA A 47 -18.22 -13.79 -0.89
C ALA A 47 -19.14 -12.56 -0.90
N PRO A 48 -19.00 -11.63 -1.87
CA PRO A 48 -17.95 -11.52 -2.89
C PRO A 48 -16.64 -10.90 -2.35
N HIS A 49 -15.61 -10.78 -3.20
CA HIS A 49 -14.54 -9.80 -2.98
C HIS A 49 -15.14 -8.40 -3.01
N TYR A 50 -14.56 -7.44 -2.28
CA TYR A 50 -15.00 -6.05 -2.34
C TYR A 50 -13.86 -5.14 -2.76
N VAL A 51 -14.18 -4.21 -3.67
CA VAL A 51 -13.32 -3.07 -3.99
C VAL A 51 -14.09 -1.82 -3.59
N TYR A 52 -13.54 -1.04 -2.67
CA TYR A 52 -14.10 0.22 -2.22
C TYR A 52 -13.34 1.37 -2.89
N ILE A 53 -14.04 2.37 -3.41
CA ILE A 53 -13.46 3.56 -4.03
C ILE A 53 -14.07 4.78 -3.35
N ALA A 54 -13.24 5.72 -2.92
CA ALA A 54 -13.75 6.96 -2.36
C ALA A 54 -14.43 7.81 -3.45
N HIS A 55 -15.59 8.39 -3.11
CA HIS A 55 -16.47 9.10 -4.04
C HIS A 55 -15.77 10.19 -4.89
N PRO A 56 -14.83 10.98 -4.34
CA PRO A 56 -14.08 11.96 -5.13
C PRO A 56 -13.29 11.36 -6.30
N TYR A 57 -13.01 10.06 -6.27
CA TYR A 57 -12.14 9.38 -7.25
C TYR A 57 -12.89 8.38 -8.13
N ARG A 58 -14.24 8.41 -8.13
CA ARG A 58 -15.07 7.50 -8.92
C ARG A 58 -14.77 7.54 -10.43
N ASP A 59 -14.32 8.68 -10.95
CA ASP A 59 -14.01 8.85 -12.37
C ASP A 59 -12.72 8.08 -12.77
N LEU A 60 -11.90 7.69 -11.79
CA LEU A 60 -10.72 6.83 -11.97
C LEU A 60 -11.05 5.34 -11.76
N ALA A 61 -12.32 4.95 -11.59
CA ALA A 61 -12.71 3.60 -11.22
C ALA A 61 -12.16 2.52 -12.17
N GLY A 62 -12.00 2.80 -13.47
CA GLY A 62 -11.39 1.85 -14.41
C GLY A 62 -9.99 1.40 -13.99
N TYR A 63 -9.12 2.36 -13.68
CA TYR A 63 -7.76 2.09 -13.20
C TYR A 63 -7.77 1.55 -11.76
N LEU A 64 -8.51 2.16 -10.85
CA LEU A 64 -8.53 1.77 -9.45
C LEU A 64 -9.03 0.33 -9.28
N VAL A 65 -10.07 -0.07 -10.00
CA VAL A 65 -10.54 -1.48 -9.96
C VAL A 65 -9.48 -2.42 -10.54
N ALA A 66 -8.81 -2.06 -11.63
CA ALA A 66 -7.77 -2.88 -12.23
C ALA A 66 -6.57 -3.09 -11.28
N HIS A 67 -6.12 -2.04 -10.61
CA HIS A 67 -5.07 -2.08 -9.60
C HIS A 67 -5.46 -3.03 -8.45
N GLU A 68 -6.66 -2.88 -7.93
CA GLU A 68 -7.20 -3.69 -6.83
C GLU A 68 -7.42 -5.17 -7.22
N CYS A 69 -7.82 -5.43 -8.47
CA CYS A 69 -7.80 -6.79 -9.03
C CYS A 69 -6.38 -7.38 -9.04
N GLY A 70 -5.34 -6.57 -9.29
CA GLY A 70 -3.95 -6.97 -9.18
C GLY A 70 -3.62 -7.58 -7.83
N HIS A 71 -4.00 -6.95 -6.72
CA HIS A 71 -3.80 -7.52 -5.38
C HIS A 71 -4.48 -8.87 -5.20
N ILE A 72 -5.73 -9.01 -5.66
CA ILE A 72 -6.47 -10.29 -5.56
C ILE A 72 -5.75 -11.38 -6.36
N LEU A 73 -5.38 -11.09 -7.61
CA LEU A 73 -4.72 -12.04 -8.49
C LEU A 73 -3.36 -12.49 -7.94
N ARG A 74 -2.55 -11.55 -7.42
CA ARG A 74 -1.27 -11.88 -6.77
C ARG A 74 -1.45 -12.80 -5.57
N PHE A 75 -2.44 -12.52 -4.73
CA PHE A 75 -2.73 -13.34 -3.56
C PHE A 75 -3.17 -14.76 -3.94
N PHE A 76 -4.06 -14.89 -4.94
CA PHE A 76 -4.53 -16.20 -5.40
C PHE A 76 -3.58 -16.91 -6.36
N ALA A 77 -2.58 -16.22 -6.90
CA ALA A 77 -1.51 -16.83 -7.65
C ALA A 77 -0.56 -17.66 -6.79
N ALA A 78 -0.40 -17.30 -5.52
CA ALA A 78 0.35 -18.09 -4.56
C ALA A 78 -0.40 -19.40 -4.20
N PRO A 79 0.33 -20.52 -4.04
CA PRO A 79 -0.21 -21.73 -3.42
C PRO A 79 -0.81 -21.41 -2.05
N GLU A 80 -1.90 -22.08 -1.67
CA GLU A 80 -2.60 -21.80 -0.42
C GLU A 80 -1.69 -21.74 0.82
N PRO A 81 -0.77 -22.71 1.06
CA PRO A 81 0.10 -22.69 2.24
C PRO A 81 1.03 -21.46 2.33
N GLU A 82 1.26 -20.77 1.22
CA GLU A 82 2.12 -19.59 1.12
C GLU A 82 1.36 -18.28 1.24
N ARG A 83 0.02 -18.32 1.24
CA ARG A 83 -0.83 -17.13 1.35
C ARG A 83 -0.77 -16.55 2.76
N LYS A 84 0.05 -15.52 2.91
CA LYS A 84 0.24 -14.79 4.16
C LYS A 84 -0.24 -13.36 4.05
N VAL A 85 -0.65 -12.80 5.18
CA VAL A 85 -0.99 -11.38 5.32
C VAL A 85 -0.28 -10.78 6.52
N PRO A 86 -0.05 -9.46 6.54
CA PRO A 86 0.57 -8.82 7.69
C PRO A 86 -0.45 -8.72 8.84
N VAL A 87 -0.05 -9.14 10.03
CA VAL A 87 -0.83 -9.01 11.27
C VAL A 87 0.04 -8.34 12.33
N SER A 88 -0.53 -7.31 12.95
CA SER A 88 0.00 -6.70 14.15
C SER A 88 -0.73 -7.29 15.35
N ASP A 89 -0.02 -8.07 16.17
CA ASP A 89 -0.58 -8.52 17.45
C ASP A 89 -0.53 -7.39 18.50
N ALA A 90 -1.27 -7.58 19.59
CA ALA A 90 -1.38 -6.57 20.64
C ALA A 90 -0.03 -6.23 21.32
N ARG A 91 0.94 -7.16 21.32
CA ARG A 91 2.27 -6.90 21.89
C ARG A 91 3.10 -6.04 20.94
N ALA A 92 3.15 -6.40 19.65
CA ALA A 92 3.82 -5.65 18.60
C ALA A 92 3.31 -4.20 18.56
N GLN A 93 1.98 -4.03 18.57
CA GLN A 93 1.34 -2.73 18.59
C GLN A 93 1.72 -1.90 19.82
N ARG A 94 1.64 -2.48 21.03
CA ARG A 94 2.02 -1.76 22.26
C ARG A 94 3.47 -1.28 22.23
N LEU A 95 4.40 -2.12 21.78
CA LEU A 95 5.82 -1.78 21.70
C LEU A 95 6.07 -0.66 20.69
N ALA A 96 5.47 -0.75 19.50
CA ALA A 96 5.59 0.28 18.47
C ALA A 96 4.99 1.61 18.93
N LEU A 97 3.79 1.61 19.52
CA LEU A 97 3.15 2.83 20.03
C LEU A 97 3.96 3.47 21.16
N ALA A 98 4.55 2.66 22.06
CA ALA A 98 5.45 3.16 23.11
C ALA A 98 6.71 3.82 22.53
N GLN A 99 7.32 3.21 21.51
CA GLN A 99 8.46 3.78 20.79
C GLN A 99 8.08 5.13 20.15
N LEU A 100 6.98 5.17 19.39
CA LEU A 100 6.50 6.38 18.73
C LEU A 100 6.20 7.51 19.71
N ARG A 101 5.59 7.17 20.84
CA ARG A 101 5.31 8.13 21.91
C ARG A 101 6.61 8.70 22.49
N ALA A 102 7.63 7.88 22.72
CA ALA A 102 8.92 8.33 23.22
C ALA A 102 9.63 9.29 22.25
N GLU A 103 9.53 9.04 20.94
CA GLU A 103 10.11 9.90 19.90
C GLU A 103 9.48 11.30 19.83
N LEU A 104 8.24 11.46 20.31
CA LEU A 104 7.59 12.77 20.39
C LEU A 104 8.15 13.61 21.54
N GLY A 105 8.70 13.00 22.59
CA GLY A 105 9.28 13.69 23.74
C GLY A 105 8.28 14.66 24.37
N ASP A 106 8.72 15.90 24.62
CA ASP A 106 7.89 16.95 25.21
C ASP A 106 6.69 17.36 24.31
N ARG A 107 6.69 16.99 23.03
CA ARG A 107 5.50 17.17 22.15
C ARG A 107 4.35 16.24 22.53
N ALA A 108 4.62 15.21 23.33
CA ALA A 108 3.61 14.28 23.84
C ALA A 108 2.87 14.81 25.09
N THR A 109 3.16 16.02 25.56
CA THR A 109 2.68 16.59 26.85
C THR A 109 1.19 16.94 26.92
N LEU A 110 0.40 16.56 25.91
CA LEU A 110 -1.05 16.58 26.00
C LEU A 110 -1.57 15.15 25.84
N VAL A 111 -1.84 14.49 26.97
CA VAL A 111 -2.64 13.27 27.03
C VAL A 111 -4.07 13.64 26.62
N SER A 112 -4.29 13.70 25.32
CA SER A 112 -5.61 13.78 24.71
C SER A 112 -5.85 12.46 23.97
N SER A 113 -7.11 12.05 23.91
CA SER A 113 -7.56 10.96 23.03
C SER A 113 -7.06 11.14 21.58
N THR A 114 -6.89 12.38 21.15
CA THR A 114 -6.32 12.76 19.85
C THR A 114 -4.91 12.23 19.64
N LEU A 115 -4.01 12.32 20.63
CA LEU A 115 -2.64 11.81 20.47
C LEU A 115 -2.62 10.29 20.29
N SER A 116 -3.43 9.55 21.04
CA SER A 116 -3.53 8.10 20.90
C SER A 116 -4.06 7.71 19.51
N GLN A 117 -5.09 8.40 19.02
CA GLN A 117 -5.63 8.21 17.66
C GLN A 117 -4.57 8.50 16.59
N MET A 118 -3.78 9.57 16.74
CA MET A 118 -2.70 9.90 15.81
C MET A 118 -1.59 8.85 15.81
N LEU A 119 -1.19 8.35 16.99
CA LEU A 119 -0.19 7.28 17.10
C LEU A 119 -0.67 6.00 16.43
N GLU A 120 -1.92 5.61 16.62
CA GLU A 120 -2.53 4.46 15.95
C GLU A 120 -2.59 4.66 14.44
N MET A 121 -3.03 5.84 13.98
CA MET A 121 -3.08 6.18 12.56
C MET A 121 -1.70 6.09 11.91
N TRP A 122 -0.66 6.68 12.52
CA TRP A 122 0.71 6.62 12.00
C TRP A 122 1.25 5.19 11.99
N TYR A 123 1.00 4.43 13.05
CA TYR A 123 1.41 3.04 13.14
C TYR A 123 0.77 2.19 12.04
N HIS A 124 -0.56 2.23 11.92
CA HIS A 124 -1.29 1.45 10.91
C HIS A 124 -0.96 1.89 9.49
N GLY A 125 -0.86 3.20 9.25
CA GLY A 125 -0.47 3.75 7.96
C GLY A 125 0.92 3.29 7.52
N LEU A 126 1.90 3.33 8.43
CA LEU A 126 3.28 2.92 8.12
C LEU A 126 3.37 1.42 7.82
N ILE A 127 2.70 0.58 8.61
CA ILE A 127 2.67 -0.88 8.37
C ILE A 127 1.95 -1.21 7.07
N HIS A 128 0.84 -0.54 6.78
CA HIS A 128 0.12 -0.73 5.54
C HIS A 128 1.00 -0.36 4.34
N GLN A 129 1.61 0.83 4.35
CA GLN A 129 2.53 1.29 3.31
C GLN A 129 3.68 0.29 3.08
N LEU A 130 4.36 -0.12 4.15
CA LEU A 130 5.49 -1.05 4.10
C LEU A 130 5.11 -2.40 3.47
N THR A 131 3.89 -2.86 3.72
CA THR A 131 3.44 -4.21 3.34
C THR A 131 2.69 -4.24 2.00
N SER A 132 2.17 -3.10 1.52
CA SER A 132 1.50 -2.99 0.21
C SER A 132 2.45 -2.55 -0.89
N GLN A 133 3.33 -1.56 -0.64
CA GLN A 133 4.08 -0.88 -1.71
C GLN A 133 4.91 -1.80 -2.61
N PRO A 134 5.55 -2.88 -2.10
CA PRO A 134 6.23 -3.83 -2.99
C PRO A 134 5.31 -4.47 -4.03
N ALA A 135 4.07 -4.82 -3.64
CA ALA A 135 3.06 -5.31 -4.56
C ALA A 135 2.58 -4.20 -5.50
N ASP A 136 2.37 -2.99 -4.98
CA ASP A 136 1.93 -1.82 -5.76
C ASP A 136 2.91 -1.53 -6.91
N MET A 137 4.22 -1.58 -6.65
CA MET A 137 5.27 -1.41 -7.68
C MET A 137 5.09 -2.42 -8.84
N MET A 138 4.82 -3.69 -8.50
CA MET A 138 4.66 -4.75 -9.49
C MET A 138 3.33 -4.65 -10.23
N ILE A 139 2.25 -4.27 -9.53
CA ILE A 139 0.92 -4.06 -10.12
C ILE A 139 0.97 -2.90 -11.11
N GLU A 140 1.57 -1.77 -10.76
CA GLU A 140 1.68 -0.63 -11.66
C GLU A 140 2.50 -0.96 -12.91
N ARG A 141 3.61 -1.67 -12.73
CA ARG A 141 4.41 -2.17 -13.86
C ARG A 141 3.59 -3.10 -14.76
N TRP A 142 2.90 -4.08 -14.18
CA TRP A 142 2.07 -5.04 -14.90
C TRP A 142 0.95 -4.34 -15.68
N LEU A 143 0.20 -3.43 -15.05
CA LEU A 143 -0.83 -2.65 -15.70
C LEU A 143 -0.28 -1.83 -16.87
N TYR A 144 0.87 -1.20 -16.70
CA TYR A 144 1.48 -0.39 -17.75
C TYR A 144 1.92 -1.22 -18.96
N LEU A 145 2.53 -2.39 -18.72
CA LEU A 145 3.06 -3.24 -19.78
C LEU A 145 1.94 -3.99 -20.53
N ASP A 146 0.98 -4.55 -19.80
CA ASP A 146 0.04 -5.54 -20.34
C ASP A 146 -1.31 -4.93 -20.73
N PHE A 147 -1.66 -3.75 -20.21
CA PHE A 147 -2.95 -3.08 -20.46
C PHE A 147 -2.75 -1.66 -20.99
N PRO A 148 -2.23 -1.49 -22.22
CA PRO A 148 -1.95 -0.18 -22.82
C PRO A 148 -3.16 0.77 -22.82
N GLU A 149 -4.37 0.24 -22.93
CA GLU A 149 -5.63 0.98 -22.88
C GLU A 149 -5.94 1.60 -21.51
N LEU A 150 -5.33 1.12 -20.43
CA LEU A 150 -5.47 1.68 -19.09
C LEU A 150 -4.46 2.79 -18.79
N ARG A 151 -3.39 2.95 -19.59
CA ARG A 151 -2.27 3.87 -19.31
C ARG A 151 -2.70 5.31 -19.06
N SER A 152 -3.71 5.81 -19.77
CA SER A 152 -4.21 7.17 -19.57
C SER A 152 -4.85 7.34 -18.18
N LEU A 153 -5.69 6.38 -17.76
CA LEU A 153 -6.32 6.39 -16.44
C LEU A 153 -5.29 6.11 -15.33
N GLN A 154 -4.35 5.20 -15.57
CA GLN A 154 -3.23 4.92 -14.69
C GLN A 154 -2.41 6.18 -14.44
N ARG A 155 -2.03 6.90 -15.50
CA ARG A 155 -1.28 8.15 -15.39
C ARG A 155 -2.05 9.18 -14.56
N GLN A 156 -3.34 9.39 -14.82
CA GLN A 156 -4.16 10.32 -14.04
C GLN A 156 -4.22 9.93 -12.54
N GLY A 157 -4.36 8.64 -12.25
CA GLY A 157 -4.35 8.13 -10.88
C GLY A 157 -3.01 8.32 -10.19
N LEU A 158 -1.91 7.99 -10.85
CA LEU A 158 -0.55 8.16 -10.32
C LEU A 158 -0.16 9.62 -10.17
N ASP A 159 -0.58 10.52 -11.06
CA ASP A 159 -0.39 11.96 -10.93
C ASP A 159 -1.12 12.50 -9.68
N LEU A 160 -2.32 11.97 -9.38
CA LEU A 160 -3.05 12.31 -8.16
C LEU A 160 -2.35 11.76 -6.91
N ILE A 161 -1.96 10.49 -6.92
CA ILE A 161 -1.20 9.85 -5.82
C ILE A 161 0.06 10.65 -5.54
N HIS A 162 0.86 10.93 -6.58
CA HIS A 162 2.08 11.71 -6.46
C HIS A 162 1.81 13.11 -5.85
N ARG A 163 0.83 13.85 -6.36
CA ARG A 163 0.46 15.17 -5.81
C ARG A 163 0.06 15.12 -4.33
N GLN A 164 -0.62 14.06 -3.90
CA GLN A 164 -0.98 13.88 -2.49
C GLN A 164 0.22 13.46 -1.65
N THR A 165 1.08 12.58 -2.16
CA THR A 165 2.25 12.07 -1.45
C THR A 165 3.29 13.15 -1.22
N VAL A 166 3.56 14.04 -2.19
CA VAL A 166 4.58 15.10 -2.01
C VAL A 166 4.24 16.09 -0.89
N LEU A 167 2.97 16.16 -0.46
CA LEU A 167 2.57 16.99 0.70
C LEU A 167 3.24 16.55 2.00
N ILE A 168 3.68 15.28 2.10
CA ILE A 168 4.46 14.82 3.27
C ILE A 168 5.80 15.56 3.39
N LEU A 169 6.31 16.15 2.32
CA LEU A 169 7.60 16.86 2.34
C LEU A 169 7.51 18.25 2.98
N ASP A 170 6.31 18.69 3.36
CA ASP A 170 6.12 19.95 4.10
C ASP A 170 6.86 19.90 5.46
N PRO A 171 7.68 20.93 5.79
CA PRO A 171 8.40 21.00 7.06
C PRO A 171 7.51 20.87 8.30
N GLU A 172 6.26 21.36 8.25
CA GLU A 172 5.33 21.23 9.37
C GLU A 172 4.92 19.77 9.59
N ILE A 173 4.76 18.99 8.52
CA ILE A 173 4.50 17.54 8.63
C ILE A 173 5.70 16.83 9.29
N ALA A 174 6.93 17.18 8.90
CA ALA A 174 8.14 16.67 9.53
C ALA A 174 8.21 17.01 11.03
N ARG A 175 7.76 18.21 11.42
CA ARG A 175 7.77 18.71 12.80
C ARG A 175 6.76 18.01 13.70
N ILE A 176 5.59 17.62 13.20
CA ILE A 176 4.52 17.00 14.01
C ILE A 176 4.55 15.47 14.01
N THR A 177 5.20 14.86 13.02
CA THR A 177 5.25 13.41 12.86
C THR A 177 6.42 12.81 13.66
N PRO A 178 6.28 11.62 14.27
CA PRO A 178 7.42 10.90 14.85
C PRO A 178 8.53 10.71 13.80
N PRO A 179 9.79 11.05 14.09
CA PRO A 179 10.91 10.94 13.16
C PRO A 179 11.01 9.57 12.46
N LYS A 180 10.73 8.46 13.16
CA LYS A 180 10.71 7.13 12.55
C LYS A 180 9.65 7.00 11.46
N VAL A 181 8.42 7.46 11.73
CA VAL A 181 7.30 7.39 10.77
C VAL A 181 7.62 8.25 9.56
N TYR A 182 8.06 9.49 9.80
CA TYR A 182 8.39 10.45 8.75
C TYR A 182 9.49 9.90 7.84
N GLY A 183 10.64 9.55 8.40
CA GLY A 183 11.79 9.08 7.62
C GLY A 183 11.49 7.81 6.84
N CYS A 184 10.83 6.83 7.46
CA CYS A 184 10.43 5.59 6.78
C CYS A 184 9.45 5.87 5.63
N SER A 185 8.43 6.69 5.85
CA SER A 185 7.44 6.98 4.81
C SER A 185 8.06 7.73 3.62
N VAL A 186 8.92 8.73 3.88
CA VAL A 186 9.64 9.47 2.83
C VAL A 186 10.57 8.54 2.04
N ALA A 187 11.33 7.68 2.72
CA ALA A 187 12.22 6.71 2.08
C ALA A 187 11.45 5.71 1.19
N MET A 188 10.35 5.14 1.70
CA MET A 188 9.55 4.18 0.94
C MET A 188 8.84 4.84 -0.26
N ASN A 189 8.32 6.06 -0.10
CA ASN A 189 7.76 6.84 -1.22
C ASN A 189 8.79 7.12 -2.30
N HIS A 190 10.02 7.48 -1.92
CA HIS A 190 11.11 7.66 -2.87
C HIS A 190 11.43 6.36 -3.62
N ALA A 191 11.51 5.23 -2.92
CA ALA A 191 11.75 3.92 -3.54
C ALA A 191 10.64 3.52 -4.53
N PHE A 192 9.38 3.73 -4.14
CA PHE A 192 8.19 3.50 -4.96
C PHE A 192 8.25 4.32 -6.25
N PHE A 193 8.44 5.65 -6.14
CA PHE A 193 8.48 6.51 -7.32
C PHE A 193 9.71 6.28 -8.21
N LEU A 194 10.87 5.92 -7.64
CA LEU A 194 12.03 5.53 -8.45
C LEU A 194 11.75 4.29 -9.30
N ALA A 195 11.01 3.30 -8.76
CA ALA A 195 10.60 2.14 -9.55
C ALA A 195 9.60 2.51 -10.64
N LEU A 196 8.61 3.35 -10.32
CA LEU A 196 7.64 3.81 -11.32
C LEU A 196 8.31 4.62 -12.43
N ASP A 197 9.23 5.53 -12.11
CA ASP A 197 9.93 6.37 -13.09
C ASP A 197 10.69 5.53 -14.13
N ARG A 198 11.26 4.37 -13.73
CA ARG A 198 11.95 3.43 -14.64
C ARG A 198 11.01 2.82 -15.69
N VAL A 199 9.74 2.61 -15.34
CA VAL A 199 8.77 1.94 -16.22
C VAL A 199 7.95 2.95 -17.02
N LEU A 200 7.54 4.04 -16.36
CA LEU A 200 6.57 5.01 -16.90
C LEU A 200 7.22 6.20 -17.61
N GLY A 201 8.54 6.36 -17.51
CA GLY A 201 9.27 7.51 -18.04
C GLY A 201 8.90 8.83 -17.35
N THR A 202 8.54 8.78 -16.06
CA THR A 202 8.17 9.93 -15.24
C THR A 202 9.35 10.50 -14.45
N ALA A 203 9.10 11.54 -13.67
CA ALA A 203 10.07 12.12 -12.74
C ALA A 203 9.43 12.34 -11.34
N TYR A 204 8.60 11.39 -10.91
CA TYR A 204 7.90 11.45 -9.61
C TYR A 204 8.87 11.34 -8.42
N ALA A 205 10.04 10.73 -8.59
CA ALA A 205 11.03 10.63 -7.53
C ALA A 205 11.74 11.97 -7.24
N LYS A 206 11.75 12.90 -8.21
CA LYS A 206 12.54 14.15 -8.16
C LYS A 206 12.34 14.99 -6.89
N PRO A 207 11.13 15.18 -6.33
CA PRO A 207 10.96 15.92 -5.08
C PRO A 207 11.67 15.27 -3.88
N PHE A 208 11.82 13.95 -3.89
CA PHE A 208 12.40 13.18 -2.79
C PHE A 208 13.94 13.15 -2.82
N GLU A 209 14.56 13.43 -3.98
CA GLU A 209 16.02 13.40 -4.16
C GLU A 209 16.76 14.41 -3.26
N LYS A 210 16.09 15.51 -2.89
CA LYS A 210 16.64 16.57 -2.04
C LYS A 210 16.39 16.33 -0.55
N THR A 211 15.68 15.27 -0.19
CA THR A 211 15.39 14.96 1.20
C THR A 211 16.59 14.28 1.87
N PRO A 212 16.73 14.38 3.20
CA PRO A 212 17.76 13.64 3.94
C PRO A 212 17.64 12.11 3.80
N PHE A 213 16.50 11.59 3.34
CA PHE A 213 16.20 10.16 3.20
C PHE A 213 16.39 9.65 1.77
N ALA A 214 17.01 10.45 0.88
CA ALA A 214 17.19 10.08 -0.52
C ALA A 214 18.07 8.82 -0.67
N SER A 215 19.12 8.68 0.14
CA SER A 215 19.98 7.49 0.20
C SER A 215 19.20 6.24 0.60
N GLU A 216 18.35 6.37 1.61
CA GLU A 216 17.51 5.30 2.17
C GLU A 216 16.51 4.84 1.12
N GLY A 217 15.84 5.75 0.42
CA GLY A 217 14.93 5.39 -0.67
C GLY A 217 15.61 4.64 -1.81
N ARG A 218 16.81 5.06 -2.23
CA ARG A 218 17.61 4.29 -3.20
C ARG A 218 17.98 2.91 -2.66
N LYS A 219 18.36 2.83 -1.37
CA LYS A 219 18.72 1.56 -0.74
C LYS A 219 17.55 0.59 -0.67
N LEU A 220 16.35 1.07 -0.38
CA LEU A 220 15.13 0.27 -0.40
C LEU A 220 14.86 -0.31 -1.79
N LEU A 221 15.04 0.49 -2.85
CA LEU A 221 14.90 0.00 -4.22
C LEU A 221 15.97 -1.05 -4.57
N GLU A 222 17.22 -0.88 -4.12
CA GLU A 222 18.26 -1.91 -4.27
C GLU A 222 17.90 -3.21 -3.54
N LEU A 223 17.37 -3.11 -2.32
CA LEU A 223 16.95 -4.27 -1.52
C LEU A 223 15.77 -5.01 -2.14
N ALA A 224 14.96 -4.33 -2.96
CA ALA A 224 13.90 -4.96 -3.70
C ALA A 224 14.47 -5.94 -4.76
N GLY A 225 15.62 -5.57 -5.36
CA GLY A 225 16.41 -6.39 -6.27
C GLY A 225 16.27 -5.96 -7.74
N PRO A 226 16.67 -6.82 -8.69
CA PRO A 226 16.28 -6.66 -10.09
C PRO A 226 14.86 -7.19 -10.32
N GLU A 227 14.08 -6.47 -11.13
CA GLU A 227 12.77 -6.94 -11.57
C GLU A 227 12.90 -8.14 -12.53
N PRO A 228 11.87 -9.01 -12.63
CA PRO A 228 10.66 -9.03 -11.81
C PRO A 228 10.76 -9.97 -10.59
N TRP A 229 10.35 -9.51 -9.41
CA TRP A 229 10.00 -10.38 -8.26
C TRP A 229 8.48 -10.59 -8.16
N ASP A 230 7.88 -10.92 -9.29
CA ASP A 230 6.45 -10.85 -9.53
C ASP A 230 5.65 -12.02 -8.90
N SER A 231 5.59 -12.05 -7.57
CA SER A 231 4.82 -13.02 -6.80
C SER A 231 4.55 -12.49 -5.38
N LEU A 232 3.54 -13.06 -4.71
CA LEU A 232 3.29 -12.78 -3.29
C LEU A 232 4.53 -13.06 -2.41
N ALA A 233 5.26 -14.12 -2.69
CA ALA A 233 6.50 -14.45 -1.98
C ALA A 233 7.58 -13.37 -2.19
N GLY A 234 7.65 -12.81 -3.41
CA GLY A 234 8.48 -11.66 -3.74
C GLY A 234 8.09 -10.42 -2.94
N ASP A 235 6.81 -10.08 -2.91
CA ASP A 235 6.28 -8.93 -2.16
C ASP A 235 6.62 -9.04 -0.66
N ILE A 236 6.38 -10.21 -0.06
CA ILE A 236 6.70 -10.52 1.34
C ILE A 236 8.20 -10.39 1.58
N ARG A 237 9.05 -10.93 0.68
CA ARG A 237 10.50 -10.85 0.81
C ARG A 237 10.98 -9.41 0.82
N VAL A 238 10.51 -8.59 -0.12
CA VAL A 238 10.90 -7.17 -0.23
C VAL A 238 10.41 -6.37 0.97
N ALA A 239 9.13 -6.49 1.33
CA ALA A 239 8.59 -5.84 2.53
C ALA A 239 9.34 -6.24 3.81
N THR A 240 9.75 -7.51 3.93
CA THR A 240 10.56 -7.99 5.08
C THR A 240 11.98 -7.41 5.06
N ALA A 241 12.61 -7.29 3.89
CA ALA A 241 13.92 -6.66 3.76
C ALA A 241 13.86 -5.18 4.11
N TRP A 242 12.82 -4.46 3.65
CA TRP A 242 12.55 -3.08 4.02
C TRP A 242 12.30 -2.93 5.52
N ALA A 243 11.48 -3.79 6.11
CA ALA A 243 11.20 -3.78 7.55
C ALA A 243 12.47 -3.93 8.39
N ARG A 244 13.39 -4.81 7.97
CA ARG A 244 14.69 -4.98 8.62
C ARG A 244 15.55 -3.73 8.49
N HIS A 245 15.65 -3.19 7.27
CA HIS A 245 16.48 -2.01 6.99
C HIS A 245 16.00 -0.77 7.73
N LEU A 246 14.69 -0.55 7.81
CA LEU A 246 14.07 0.61 8.45
C LEU A 246 13.96 0.48 9.98
N GLY A 247 14.28 -0.70 10.53
CA GLY A 247 14.14 -0.99 11.96
C GLY A 247 12.68 -1.13 12.41
N LEU A 248 11.81 -1.63 11.53
CA LEU A 248 10.39 -1.92 11.79
C LEU A 248 10.13 -3.41 12.05
N THR A 249 11.20 -4.20 12.24
CA THR A 249 11.09 -5.61 12.60
C THR A 249 10.37 -5.75 13.94
N GLY A 250 9.39 -6.65 14.00
CA GLY A 250 8.58 -6.86 15.20
C GLY A 250 7.36 -5.95 15.34
N TRP A 251 7.14 -5.01 14.41
CA TRP A 251 5.90 -4.20 14.37
C TRP A 251 4.73 -4.96 13.72
N PHE A 252 5.03 -6.02 12.97
CA PHE A 252 4.04 -6.92 12.39
C PHE A 252 4.68 -8.30 12.17
N SER A 253 3.84 -9.27 11.85
CA SER A 253 4.26 -10.61 11.46
C SER A 253 3.48 -11.07 10.22
N TRP A 254 4.10 -11.91 9.40
CA TRP A 254 3.41 -12.57 8.30
C TRP A 254 2.72 -13.82 8.81
N VAL A 255 1.38 -13.80 8.81
CA VAL A 255 0.57 -14.90 9.31
C VAL A 255 -0.17 -15.54 8.14
N HIS A 256 -0.27 -16.87 8.15
CA HIS A 256 -1.10 -17.57 7.19
C HIS A 256 -2.53 -17.05 7.28
N TYR A 257 -3.12 -16.77 6.12
CA TYR A 257 -4.40 -16.08 6.03
C TYR A 257 -5.50 -16.77 6.90
N LYS A 258 -5.59 -18.10 6.92
CA LYS A 258 -6.58 -18.78 7.79
C LYS A 258 -6.42 -18.56 9.30
N ASN A 259 -5.27 -18.04 9.76
CA ASN A 259 -4.95 -17.84 11.17
C ASN A 259 -5.14 -16.37 11.61
N VAL A 260 -5.63 -15.49 10.73
CA VAL A 260 -5.95 -14.11 11.11
C VAL A 260 -7.14 -14.15 12.08
N PRO A 261 -7.06 -13.53 13.26
CA PRO A 261 -8.18 -13.43 14.18
C PRO A 261 -9.38 -12.82 13.43
N ARG A 262 -10.49 -13.55 13.39
CA ARG A 262 -11.75 -13.00 12.86
C ARG A 262 -12.25 -12.00 13.88
N THR A 263 -11.91 -10.73 13.70
CA THR A 263 -12.56 -9.66 14.45
C THR A 263 -14.05 -9.68 14.07
N SER A 264 -14.87 -10.08 15.03
CA SER A 264 -16.34 -9.95 15.03
C SER A 264 -16.77 -8.51 14.83
#